data_AF-A0A5T2QF94-F1
#
_entry.id   AF-A0A5T2QF94-F1
#
_cell.length_a   1.000
_cell.length_b   1.000
_cell.length_c   1.000
_cell.angle_alpha   90.00
_cell.angle_beta   90.00
_cell.angle_gamma   90.00
#
_symmetry.space_group_name_H-M   'P 1'
#
loop_
_entity.id
_entity.type
_entity.pdbx_description
1 polymer ?
#
loop_
_entity_poly.entity_id
_entity_poly.type
_entity_poly.pdbx_seq_one_letter_code
_entity_poly.pdbx_strand_id
1 'polypeptide(L)'
;MTLKRINKTPEDKFFSNFKAQNPNGTWDDFRNHEQGVLYKRLKQHICIDQMYLCAYCEIDLDCENEHEIKVEHFKSKSGSLPGGINWHLEWSNLLAVCLGGTNEGDDYQLPVNLSCDSYKSHYEDKNKVIDKDWTGKILLPLTLPDAHNLFVFDKGTGKLLPNEPYCNSISIDGKPAAETLDIVNKTIEVLNLNC
;
A
#
# COMPACT_ATOMS: atom_id res chain seq x y z
N MET A 1 0.67 8.75 -24.16
CA MET A 1 0.48 8.72 -22.70
C MET A 1 1.22 7.49 -22.21
N THR A 2 2.25 7.65 -21.38
CA THR A 2 3.01 6.51 -20.84
C THR A 2 2.26 5.98 -19.62
N LEU A 3 1.96 4.69 -19.59
CA LEU A 3 1.32 4.04 -18.44
C LEU A 3 2.29 4.10 -17.26
N LYS A 4 1.81 4.57 -16.11
CA LYS A 4 2.58 4.62 -14.86
C LYS A 4 2.35 3.32 -14.12
N ARG A 5 3.42 2.76 -13.57
CA ARG A 5 3.38 1.60 -12.67
C ARG A 5 4.44 1.76 -11.61
N ILE A 6 4.27 1.08 -10.49
CA ILE A 6 5.32 1.01 -9.48
C ILE A 6 6.47 0.16 -10.03
N ASN A 7 7.67 0.73 -10.07
CA ASN A 7 8.87 0.04 -10.47
C ASN A 7 9.91 0.12 -9.36
N LYS A 8 9.83 -0.82 -8.42
CA LYS A 8 10.76 -0.91 -7.30
C LYS A 8 12.18 -1.13 -7.80
N THR A 9 13.04 -0.16 -7.59
CA THR A 9 14.48 -0.31 -7.81
C THR A 9 15.08 -1.12 -6.64
N PRO A 10 16.33 -1.62 -6.77
CA PRO A 10 16.99 -2.32 -5.67
C PRO A 10 17.04 -1.45 -4.41
N GLU A 11 16.86 -2.06 -3.25
CA GLU A 11 16.89 -1.33 -1.98
C GLU A 11 18.24 -0.64 -1.75
N ASP A 12 18.18 0.52 -1.10
CA ASP A 12 19.36 1.30 -0.77
C ASP A 12 20.25 0.57 0.26
N LYS A 13 21.58 0.74 0.13
CA LYS A 13 22.57 0.09 1.02
C LYS A 13 22.39 0.44 2.50
N PHE A 14 21.92 1.65 2.82
CA PHE A 14 21.70 2.03 4.21
C PHE A 14 20.60 1.16 4.84
N PHE A 15 19.57 0.81 4.05
CA PHE A 15 18.44 0.04 4.52
C PHE A 15 18.84 -1.43 4.71
N SER A 16 19.56 -2.01 3.74
CA SER A 16 20.10 -3.36 3.88
C SER A 16 21.09 -3.50 5.04
N ASN A 17 21.95 -2.51 5.26
CA ASN A 17 22.84 -2.46 6.42
C ASN A 17 22.08 -2.41 7.75
N PHE A 18 21.04 -1.57 7.83
CA PHE A 18 20.19 -1.49 9.03
C PHE A 18 19.54 -2.85 9.34
N LYS A 19 18.98 -3.53 8.33
CA LYS A 19 18.38 -4.86 8.48
C LYS A 19 19.39 -5.92 8.94
N ALA A 20 20.61 -5.89 8.39
CA ALA A 20 21.66 -6.83 8.76
C ALA A 20 22.11 -6.66 10.22
N GLN A 21 22.14 -5.43 10.72
CA GLN A 21 22.46 -5.13 12.11
C GLN A 21 21.29 -5.38 13.06
N ASN A 22 20.05 -5.28 12.55
CA ASN A 22 18.81 -5.40 13.32
C ASN A 22 17.87 -6.42 12.66
N PRO A 23 18.21 -7.73 12.66
CA PRO A 23 17.41 -8.74 11.97
C PRO A 23 15.97 -8.83 12.48
N ASN A 24 15.76 -8.57 13.78
CA ASN A 24 14.45 -8.49 14.43
C ASN A 24 13.97 -7.05 14.66
N GLY A 25 14.59 -6.07 14.00
CA GLY A 25 14.24 -4.66 14.14
C GLY A 25 12.81 -4.39 13.69
N THR A 26 12.12 -3.55 14.44
CA THR A 26 10.76 -3.10 14.10
C THR A 26 10.79 -1.91 13.15
N TRP A 27 9.63 -1.58 12.62
CA TRP A 27 9.47 -0.38 11.79
C TRP A 27 9.74 0.90 12.59
N ASP A 28 9.39 0.93 13.86
CA ASP A 28 9.64 2.10 14.71
C ASP A 28 11.12 2.22 15.09
N ASP A 29 11.85 1.11 15.23
CA ASP A 29 13.31 1.15 15.39
C ASP A 29 13.97 1.82 14.18
N PHE A 30 13.55 1.44 12.97
CA PHE A 30 14.08 2.03 11.73
C PHE A 30 13.65 3.50 11.58
N ARG A 31 12.36 3.80 11.79
CA ARG A 31 11.80 5.15 11.65
C ARG A 31 12.52 6.17 12.53
N ASN A 32 12.91 5.77 13.73
CA ASN A 32 13.58 6.64 14.71
C ASN A 32 15.11 6.58 14.62
N HIS A 33 15.67 5.68 13.82
CA HIS A 33 17.10 5.53 13.65
C HIS A 33 17.73 6.80 13.07
N GLU A 34 18.88 7.22 13.62
CA GLU A 34 19.58 8.46 13.24
C GLU A 34 18.63 9.67 13.17
N GLN A 35 17.74 9.81 14.16
CA GLN A 35 16.75 10.90 14.22
C GLN A 35 15.83 10.95 12.98
N GLY A 36 15.62 9.81 12.34
CA GLY A 36 14.74 9.66 11.18
C GLY A 36 15.34 10.08 9.84
N VAL A 37 16.62 10.47 9.78
CA VAL A 37 17.26 10.90 8.52
C VAL A 37 17.17 9.82 7.44
N LEU A 38 17.46 8.56 7.79
CA LEU A 38 17.37 7.44 6.85
C LEU A 38 15.92 7.13 6.45
N TYR A 39 14.97 7.34 7.36
CA TYR A 39 13.56 7.16 7.06
C TYR A 39 13.06 8.17 6.01
N LYS A 40 13.46 9.43 6.11
CA LYS A 40 13.15 10.47 5.10
C LYS A 40 13.67 10.07 3.73
N ARG A 41 14.93 9.64 3.67
CA ARG A 41 15.55 9.13 2.44
C ARG A 41 14.81 7.92 1.87
N LEU A 42 14.41 6.97 2.71
CA LEU A 42 13.64 5.81 2.28
C LEU A 42 12.29 6.21 1.67
N LYS A 43 11.56 7.17 2.27
CA LYS A 43 10.30 7.67 1.70
C LYS A 43 10.49 8.25 0.31
N GLN A 44 11.53 9.07 0.09
CA GLN A 44 11.85 9.62 -1.22
C GLN A 44 12.11 8.53 -2.26
N HIS A 45 12.88 7.51 -1.87
CA HIS A 45 13.17 6.38 -2.74
C HIS A 45 11.89 5.66 -3.17
N ILE A 46 11.00 5.34 -2.22
CA ILE A 46 9.71 4.70 -2.54
C ILE A 46 8.85 5.61 -3.44
N CYS A 47 8.80 6.91 -3.15
CA CYS A 47 8.09 7.89 -3.98
C CYS A 47 8.54 7.89 -5.44
N ILE A 48 9.85 7.92 -5.67
CA ILE A 48 10.45 7.92 -7.02
C ILE A 48 10.08 6.62 -7.75
N ASP A 49 10.21 5.47 -7.07
CA ASP A 49 9.83 4.16 -7.63
C ASP A 49 8.32 4.08 -7.95
N GLN A 50 7.49 4.86 -7.26
CA GLN A 50 6.04 4.96 -7.46
C GLN A 50 5.61 6.11 -8.37
N MET A 51 6.56 6.82 -8.98
CA MET A 51 6.28 7.99 -9.83
C MET A 51 5.39 9.03 -9.14
N TYR A 52 5.61 9.24 -7.84
CA TYR A 52 4.89 10.21 -7.00
C TYR A 52 3.39 9.94 -6.86
N LEU A 53 2.96 8.67 -6.96
CA LEU A 53 1.55 8.28 -6.77
C LEU A 53 1.36 7.49 -5.47
N CYS A 54 0.21 7.70 -4.83
CA CYS A 54 -0.27 6.83 -3.77
C CYS A 54 -0.49 5.41 -4.34
N ALA A 55 0.05 4.39 -3.66
CA ALA A 55 -0.03 3.01 -4.15
C ALA A 55 -1.45 2.43 -4.25
N TYR A 56 -2.45 3.06 -3.61
CA TYR A 56 -3.83 2.55 -3.53
C TYR A 56 -4.84 3.43 -4.26
N CYS A 57 -4.95 4.71 -3.92
CA CYS A 57 -5.93 5.61 -4.53
C CYS A 57 -5.38 6.41 -5.72
N GLU A 58 -4.09 6.25 -6.05
CA GLU A 58 -3.42 6.85 -7.20
C GLU A 58 -3.50 8.39 -7.28
N ILE A 59 -3.77 9.08 -6.18
CA ILE A 59 -3.59 10.52 -6.10
C ILE A 59 -2.09 10.86 -6.14
N ASP A 60 -1.77 12.06 -6.63
CA ASP A 60 -0.42 12.59 -6.58
C ASP A 60 0.02 12.77 -5.11
N LEU A 61 1.25 12.38 -4.82
CA LEU A 61 1.93 12.60 -3.55
C LEU A 61 2.87 13.78 -3.67
N ASP A 62 2.75 14.76 -2.78
CA ASP A 62 3.79 15.76 -2.60
C ASP A 62 4.97 15.12 -1.87
N CYS A 63 5.92 14.59 -2.65
CA CYS A 63 7.15 14.04 -2.11
C CYS A 63 8.17 15.09 -1.72
N GLU A 64 7.96 16.37 -1.96
CA GLU A 64 8.80 17.41 -1.33
C GLU A 64 8.36 17.64 0.12
N ASN A 65 7.05 17.52 0.40
CA ASN A 65 6.50 17.56 1.75
C ASN A 65 6.44 16.16 2.40
N GLU A 66 7.50 15.81 3.14
CA GLU A 66 7.59 14.50 3.80
C GLU A 66 6.44 14.19 4.77
N HIS A 67 5.71 15.19 5.27
CA HIS A 67 4.62 14.99 6.20
C HIS A 67 3.35 14.47 5.52
N GLU A 68 3.23 14.65 4.20
CA GLU A 68 2.07 14.24 3.39
C GLU A 68 2.15 12.78 2.92
N ILE A 69 3.23 12.08 3.28
CA ILE A 69 3.48 10.70 2.88
C ILE A 69 3.59 9.79 4.08
N LYS A 70 2.81 8.70 4.01
CA LYS A 70 2.93 7.54 4.88
C LYS A 70 3.58 6.39 4.13
N VAL A 71 4.08 5.43 4.89
CA VAL A 71 4.58 4.17 4.35
C VAL A 71 3.68 3.07 4.86
N GLU A 72 3.04 2.40 3.92
CA GLU A 72 2.19 1.25 4.15
C GLU A 72 2.98 -0.05 4.01
N HIS A 73 2.60 -1.03 4.82
CA HIS A 73 3.12 -2.39 4.77
C HIS A 73 2.08 -3.31 4.13
N PHE A 74 2.29 -3.79 2.91
CA PHE A 74 1.29 -4.63 2.20
C PHE A 74 0.86 -5.86 3.02
N LYS A 75 1.82 -6.61 3.55
CA LYS A 75 1.67 -7.60 4.63
C LYS A 75 1.78 -6.89 5.97
N SER A 76 0.79 -7.05 6.82
CA SER A 76 0.71 -6.25 8.04
C SER A 76 1.75 -6.68 9.06
N LYS A 77 2.52 -5.71 9.56
CA LYS A 77 3.58 -5.88 10.57
C LYS A 77 3.21 -6.81 11.73
N SER A 78 1.97 -6.72 12.20
CA SER A 78 1.43 -7.52 13.32
C SER A 78 1.42 -9.04 13.06
N GLY A 79 1.53 -9.47 11.80
CA GLY A 79 1.67 -10.88 11.44
C GLY A 79 3.11 -11.37 11.29
N SER A 80 4.11 -10.50 11.48
CA SER A 80 5.51 -10.89 11.42
C SER A 80 5.83 -11.90 12.53
N LEU A 81 6.33 -13.08 12.16
CA LEU A 81 6.65 -14.14 13.12
C LEU A 81 8.13 -14.07 13.56
N PRO A 82 8.46 -14.34 14.83
CA PRO A 82 9.85 -14.47 15.28
C PRO A 82 10.60 -15.54 14.48
N GLY A 83 11.77 -15.18 13.95
CA GLY A 83 12.60 -16.08 13.14
C GLY A 83 12.10 -16.31 11.70
N GLY A 84 10.97 -15.70 11.31
CA GLY A 84 10.48 -15.67 9.94
C GLY A 84 11.00 -14.45 9.15
N ILE A 85 10.40 -14.21 7.99
CA ILE A 85 10.66 -12.98 7.23
C ILE A 85 10.14 -11.79 8.04
N ASN A 86 11.01 -10.80 8.27
CA ASN A 86 10.66 -9.59 8.99
C ASN A 86 9.86 -8.63 8.10
N TRP A 87 8.53 -8.72 8.14
CA TRP A 87 7.66 -7.88 7.31
C TRP A 87 7.74 -6.39 7.62
N HIS A 88 8.28 -6.00 8.77
CA HIS A 88 8.50 -4.58 9.08
C HIS A 88 9.49 -3.91 8.13
N LEU A 89 10.49 -4.67 7.67
CA LEU A 89 11.65 -4.13 6.94
C LEU A 89 11.82 -4.77 5.56
N GLU A 90 10.84 -5.52 5.07
CA GLU A 90 10.89 -6.13 3.75
C GLU A 90 10.65 -5.07 2.66
N TRP A 91 11.62 -4.81 1.78
CA TRP A 91 11.55 -3.70 0.82
C TRP A 91 10.37 -3.78 -0.15
N SER A 92 10.06 -5.00 -0.59
CA SER A 92 8.91 -5.31 -1.44
C SER A 92 7.57 -5.12 -0.71
N ASN A 93 7.60 -5.01 0.61
CA ASN A 93 6.42 -4.81 1.44
C ASN A 93 6.07 -3.34 1.67
N LEU A 94 6.99 -2.42 1.37
CA LEU A 94 6.84 -0.99 1.69
C LEU A 94 6.28 -0.21 0.50
N LEU A 95 5.18 0.50 0.70
CA LEU A 95 4.51 1.31 -0.33
C LEU A 95 4.29 2.73 0.17
N ALA A 96 4.50 3.73 -0.68
CA ALA A 96 4.17 5.12 -0.35
C ALA A 96 2.67 5.33 -0.56
N VAL A 97 2.02 5.91 0.43
CA VAL A 97 0.58 6.16 0.40
C VAL A 97 0.27 7.53 1.00
N CYS A 98 -0.87 8.09 0.63
CA CYS A 98 -1.28 9.41 1.10
C CYS A 98 -1.81 9.40 2.54
N LEU A 99 -2.00 10.60 3.10
CA LEU A 99 -2.70 10.83 4.37
C LEU A 99 -4.20 10.54 4.30
N GLY A 100 -4.75 10.19 3.13
CA GLY A 100 -6.19 10.10 2.93
C GLY A 100 -6.86 11.44 3.26
N GLY A 101 -7.94 11.40 4.04
CA GLY A 101 -8.65 12.61 4.49
C GLY A 101 -8.17 13.15 5.83
N THR A 102 -6.99 12.75 6.33
CA THR A 102 -6.52 13.09 7.69
C THR A 102 -5.63 14.33 7.77
N ASN A 103 -5.66 15.22 6.78
CA ASN A 103 -4.95 16.50 6.84
C ASN A 103 -5.49 17.36 8.00
N GLU A 104 -4.69 17.54 9.04
CA GLU A 104 -5.00 18.47 10.13
C GLU A 104 -4.88 19.90 9.60
N GLY A 105 -6.01 20.58 9.37
CA GLY A 105 -6.04 21.97 8.90
C GLY A 105 -7.28 22.35 8.08
N ASP A 106 -8.04 21.38 7.59
CA ASP A 106 -9.27 21.66 6.83
C ASP A 106 -10.45 21.92 7.79
N ASP A 107 -11.16 23.04 7.56
CA ASP A 107 -12.33 23.50 8.34
C ASP A 107 -13.54 22.55 8.28
N TYR A 108 -13.44 21.44 7.54
CA TYR A 108 -14.48 20.44 7.40
C TYR A 108 -13.96 19.09 7.90
N GLN A 109 -14.43 18.66 9.07
CA GLN A 109 -14.26 17.28 9.54
C GLN A 109 -15.01 16.34 8.58
N LEU A 110 -14.31 15.78 7.61
CA LEU A 110 -14.83 14.66 6.83
C LEU A 110 -14.89 13.42 7.73
N PRO A 111 -15.99 12.67 7.75
CA PRO A 111 -16.08 11.47 8.58
C PRO A 111 -15.05 10.42 8.13
N VAL A 112 -14.16 10.03 9.04
CA VAL A 112 -13.44 8.74 9.10
C VAL A 112 -12.73 8.28 7.81
N ASN A 113 -12.20 9.19 6.99
CA ASN A 113 -11.28 8.81 5.92
C ASN A 113 -9.88 8.62 6.49
N LEU A 114 -9.70 7.50 7.19
CA LEU A 114 -8.39 7.00 7.62
C LEU A 114 -7.42 7.07 6.44
N SER A 115 -6.17 7.42 6.73
CA SER A 115 -5.10 7.39 5.73
C SER A 115 -4.99 6.00 5.09
N CYS A 116 -4.46 5.97 3.87
CA CYS A 116 -4.33 4.72 3.11
C CYS A 116 -3.40 3.68 3.78
N ASP A 117 -2.58 4.07 4.78
CA ASP A 117 -1.79 3.16 5.64
C ASP A 117 -2.54 2.64 6.87
N SER A 118 -3.72 3.18 7.18
CA SER A 118 -4.42 2.93 8.45
C SER A 118 -5.70 2.11 8.28
N TYR A 119 -6.41 2.26 7.16
CA TYR A 119 -7.71 1.59 7.00
C TYR A 119 -7.60 0.07 6.97
N LYS A 120 -6.54 -0.50 6.37
CA LYS A 120 -6.35 -1.96 6.37
C LYS A 120 -6.22 -2.54 7.79
N SER A 121 -5.49 -1.86 8.67
CA SER A 121 -5.41 -2.25 10.08
C SER A 121 -6.78 -2.14 10.77
N HIS A 122 -7.54 -1.09 10.49
CA HIS A 122 -8.92 -0.97 11.00
C HIS A 122 -9.81 -2.12 10.52
N TYR A 123 -9.73 -2.47 9.23
CA TYR A 123 -10.44 -3.59 8.64
C TYR A 123 -10.10 -4.90 9.35
N GLU A 124 -8.81 -5.13 9.57
CA GLU A 124 -8.30 -6.30 10.25
C GLU A 124 -8.85 -6.45 11.68
N ASP A 125 -8.83 -5.36 12.46
CA ASP A 125 -9.29 -5.37 13.84
C ASP A 125 -10.81 -5.58 13.91
N LYS A 126 -11.56 -4.85 13.07
CA LYS A 126 -13.02 -4.97 12.96
C LYS A 126 -13.46 -6.38 12.58
N ASN A 127 -12.75 -7.02 11.66
CA ASN A 127 -13.10 -8.35 11.15
C ASN A 127 -12.32 -9.49 11.82
N LYS A 128 -11.49 -9.19 12.84
CA LYS A 128 -10.66 -10.16 13.57
C LYS A 128 -9.80 -11.02 12.64
N VAL A 129 -9.21 -10.39 11.61
CA VAL A 129 -8.38 -11.07 10.62
C VAL A 129 -7.12 -11.61 11.30
N ILE A 130 -6.99 -12.95 11.31
CA ILE A 130 -5.84 -13.65 11.89
C ILE A 130 -4.66 -13.67 10.92
N ASP A 131 -4.92 -14.06 9.67
CA ASP A 131 -3.87 -14.16 8.65
C ASP A 131 -3.62 -12.82 7.97
N LYS A 132 -2.51 -12.21 8.35
CA LYS A 132 -2.03 -10.88 7.97
C LYS A 132 -1.19 -10.86 6.69
N ASP A 133 -0.97 -12.00 6.04
CA ASP A 133 -0.38 -12.03 4.70
C ASP A 133 -1.46 -11.73 3.66
N TRP A 134 -1.44 -10.55 3.07
CA TRP A 134 -2.44 -10.11 2.10
C TRP A 134 -2.19 -10.60 0.66
N THR A 135 -1.10 -11.33 0.43
CA THR A 135 -0.71 -11.84 -0.89
C THR A 135 -1.81 -12.71 -1.49
N GLY A 136 -2.30 -12.33 -2.68
CA GLY A 136 -3.34 -13.05 -3.40
C GLY A 136 -4.74 -12.98 -2.76
N LYS A 137 -4.93 -12.14 -1.72
CA LYS A 137 -6.25 -11.84 -1.11
C LYS A 137 -6.80 -10.49 -1.57
N ILE A 138 -5.90 -9.56 -1.87
CA ILE A 138 -6.15 -8.26 -2.47
C ILE A 138 -5.08 -8.01 -3.53
N LEU A 139 -5.31 -7.04 -4.41
CA LEU A 139 -4.37 -6.65 -5.45
C LEU A 139 -3.08 -6.12 -4.81
N LEU A 140 -1.94 -6.67 -5.24
CA LEU A 140 -0.62 -6.12 -4.91
C LEU A 140 -0.21 -5.09 -5.97
N PRO A 141 -0.04 -3.79 -5.63
CA PRO A 141 0.33 -2.76 -6.61
C PRO A 141 1.62 -3.05 -7.40
N LEU A 142 2.55 -3.83 -6.85
CA LEU A 142 3.81 -4.18 -7.50
C LEU A 142 3.67 -5.17 -8.66
N THR A 143 2.57 -5.92 -8.71
CA THR A 143 2.34 -7.00 -9.67
C THR A 143 1.20 -6.70 -10.64
N LEU A 144 0.62 -5.50 -10.56
CA LEU A 144 -0.39 -5.04 -11.51
C LEU A 144 0.19 -4.98 -12.93
N PRO A 145 -0.56 -5.45 -13.95
CA PRO A 145 -0.18 -5.29 -15.35
C PRO A 145 -0.13 -3.81 -15.74
N ASP A 146 0.80 -3.43 -16.62
CA ASP A 146 0.98 -2.03 -17.08
C ASP A 146 -0.30 -1.42 -17.63
N ALA A 147 -1.08 -2.20 -18.39
CA ALA A 147 -2.41 -1.82 -18.87
C ALA A 147 -3.44 -2.78 -18.26
N HIS A 148 -4.32 -2.25 -17.42
CA HIS A 148 -5.41 -3.01 -16.84
C HIS A 148 -6.68 -2.18 -16.75
N ASN A 149 -7.83 -2.86 -16.67
CA ASN A 149 -9.14 -2.24 -16.57
C ASN A 149 -9.94 -2.94 -15.47
N LEU A 150 -9.34 -3.06 -14.27
CA LEU A 150 -9.89 -3.80 -13.14
C LEU A 150 -11.11 -3.11 -12.52
N PHE A 151 -11.25 -1.81 -12.70
CA PHE A 151 -12.31 -1.00 -12.09
C PHE A 151 -13.17 -0.31 -13.15
N VAL A 152 -14.45 -0.16 -12.85
CA VAL A 152 -15.36 0.79 -13.50
C VAL A 152 -15.80 1.83 -12.48
N PHE A 153 -15.98 3.07 -12.94
CA PHE A 153 -16.49 4.14 -12.10
C PHE A 153 -17.98 4.37 -12.41
N ASP A 154 -18.83 4.10 -11.43
CA ASP A 154 -20.25 4.42 -11.50
C ASP A 154 -20.47 5.90 -11.20
N LYS A 155 -20.74 6.68 -12.25
CA LYS A 155 -20.98 8.13 -12.15
C LYS A 155 -22.25 8.49 -11.38
N GLY A 156 -23.22 7.58 -11.29
CA GLY A 156 -24.47 7.82 -10.56
C GLY A 156 -24.29 7.73 -9.05
N THR A 157 -23.42 6.83 -8.59
CA THR A 157 -23.15 6.61 -7.16
C THR A 157 -21.82 7.18 -6.67
N GLY A 158 -20.92 7.54 -7.59
CA GLY A 158 -19.55 7.96 -7.29
C GLY A 158 -18.63 6.83 -6.86
N LYS A 159 -19.00 5.56 -7.08
CA LYS A 159 -18.25 4.40 -6.58
C LYS A 159 -17.43 3.73 -7.68
N LEU A 160 -16.23 3.29 -7.31
CA LEU A 160 -15.49 2.24 -7.98
C LEU A 160 -16.16 0.89 -7.73
N LEU A 161 -16.38 0.16 -8.82
CA LEU A 161 -16.85 -1.22 -8.84
C LEU A 161 -15.85 -2.06 -9.65
N PRO A 162 -15.78 -3.38 -9.45
CA PRO A 162 -15.00 -4.23 -10.33
C PRO A 162 -15.54 -4.18 -11.77
N ASN A 163 -14.64 -4.17 -12.74
CA ASN A 163 -14.98 -4.43 -14.13
C ASN A 163 -15.14 -5.94 -14.31
N GLU A 164 -16.34 -6.48 -14.07
CA GLU A 164 -16.56 -7.93 -14.08
C GLU A 164 -16.10 -8.63 -15.36
N PRO A 165 -16.40 -8.12 -16.58
CA PRO A 165 -15.91 -8.75 -17.81
C PRO A 165 -14.38 -8.84 -17.87
N TYR A 166 -13.67 -7.77 -17.48
CA TYR A 166 -12.21 -7.76 -17.48
C TYR A 166 -11.64 -8.67 -16.39
N CYS A 167 -12.16 -8.57 -15.17
CA CYS A 167 -11.72 -9.39 -14.04
C CYS A 167 -11.83 -10.89 -14.35
N ASN A 168 -12.94 -11.33 -14.93
CA ASN A 168 -13.16 -12.73 -15.31
C ASN A 168 -12.27 -13.22 -16.47
N SER A 169 -11.49 -12.32 -17.11
CA SER A 169 -10.63 -12.64 -18.25
C SER A 169 -9.13 -12.68 -17.93
N ILE A 170 -8.72 -12.21 -16.75
CA ILE A 170 -7.31 -12.02 -16.41
C ILE A 170 -6.92 -12.73 -15.13
N SER A 171 -5.82 -13.48 -15.17
CA SER A 171 -5.16 -14.02 -13.98
C SER A 171 -4.25 -12.96 -13.37
N ILE A 172 -4.28 -12.78 -12.05
CA ILE A 172 -3.45 -11.80 -11.34
C ILE A 172 -2.86 -12.40 -10.07
N ASP A 173 -1.66 -11.97 -9.67
CA ASP A 173 -1.00 -12.41 -8.41
C ASP A 173 -0.87 -13.94 -8.26
N GLY A 174 -0.68 -14.64 -9.39
CA GLY A 174 -0.61 -16.11 -9.43
C GLY A 174 -1.97 -16.80 -9.23
N LYS A 175 -3.06 -16.04 -9.20
CA LYS A 175 -4.44 -16.52 -9.07
C LYS A 175 -5.12 -16.65 -10.44
N PRO A 176 -5.96 -17.68 -10.63
CA PRO A 176 -6.70 -17.85 -11.88
C PRO A 176 -7.73 -16.72 -12.04
N ALA A 177 -8.11 -16.44 -13.30
CA ALA A 177 -9.09 -15.41 -13.62
C ALA A 177 -10.43 -15.53 -12.89
N ALA A 178 -10.84 -16.75 -12.52
CA ALA A 178 -12.05 -16.98 -11.74
C ALA A 178 -12.00 -16.38 -10.32
N GLU A 179 -10.82 -16.14 -9.76
CA GLU A 179 -10.64 -15.53 -8.43
C GLU A 179 -10.42 -14.00 -8.52
N THR A 180 -10.08 -13.46 -9.68
CA THR A 180 -9.71 -12.04 -9.83
C THR A 180 -10.85 -11.11 -9.44
N LEU A 181 -12.09 -11.43 -9.79
CA LEU A 181 -13.25 -10.60 -9.41
C LEU A 181 -13.38 -10.47 -7.89
N ASP A 182 -13.20 -11.57 -7.16
CA ASP A 182 -13.27 -11.58 -5.69
C ASP A 182 -12.10 -10.80 -5.09
N ILE A 183 -10.89 -10.93 -5.65
CA ILE A 183 -9.70 -10.18 -5.22
C ILE A 183 -9.92 -8.67 -5.41
N VAL A 184 -10.46 -8.24 -6.55
CA VAL A 184 -10.73 -6.82 -6.83
C VAL A 184 -11.81 -6.28 -5.88
N ASN A 185 -12.92 -7.00 -5.69
CA ASN A 185 -13.94 -6.65 -4.71
C ASN A 185 -13.34 -6.52 -3.31
N LYS A 186 -12.51 -7.48 -2.92
CA LYS A 186 -11.87 -7.49 -1.60
C LYS A 186 -10.92 -6.31 -1.44
N THR A 187 -10.22 -5.93 -2.50
CA THR A 187 -9.33 -4.77 -2.51
C THR A 187 -10.09 -3.47 -2.25
N ILE A 188 -11.23 -3.26 -2.92
CA ILE A 188 -12.10 -2.10 -2.70
C ILE A 188 -12.55 -2.03 -1.23
N GLU A 189 -12.94 -3.16 -0.66
CA GLU A 189 -13.41 -3.27 0.73
C GLU A 189 -12.29 -3.02 1.76
N VAL A 190 -11.15 -3.71 1.60
CA VAL A 190 -10.05 -3.74 2.58
C VAL A 190 -9.22 -2.46 2.56
N LEU A 191 -9.12 -1.79 1.40
CA LEU A 191 -8.37 -0.55 1.23
C LEU A 191 -9.26 0.70 1.22
N ASN A 192 -10.58 0.54 1.38
CA ASN A 192 -11.56 1.62 1.37
C ASN A 192 -11.48 2.51 0.12
N LEU A 193 -11.40 1.92 -1.08
CA LEU A 193 -11.22 2.71 -2.31
C LEU A 193 -12.44 3.56 -2.70
N ASN A 194 -13.55 3.43 -1.98
CA ASN A 194 -14.79 4.20 -2.14
C ASN A 194 -15.02 5.22 -1.00
N CYS A 195 -13.94 5.61 -0.33
CA CYS A 195 -13.91 6.58 0.76
C CYS A 195 -14.31 8.00 0.33
#